data_AF-A0A6H1RI33-F1
#
_entry.id   AF-A0A6H1RI33-F1
#
_cell.length_a   1.000
_cell.length_b   1.000
_cell.length_c   1.000
_cell.angle_alpha   90.00
_cell.angle_beta   90.00
_cell.angle_gamma   90.00
#
_symmetry.space_group_name_H-M   'P 1'
#
loop_
_entity.id
_entity.type
_entity.pdbx_description
1 polymer ?
#
loop_
_entity_poly.entity_id
_entity_poly.type
_entity_poly.pdbx_seq_one_letter_code
_entity_poly.pdbx_strand_id
1 'polypeptide(L)'
;MITSQNTTTVTAEDLHDQVRDHWGIENKSHHVRDTTYREDAQQIYTGTGAHILATLRNTAISMLRITGHNDIRRTTEWISRDRTRTLPVLSLQVAGRNTQ
;
A
#
# COMPACT_ATOMS: atom_id res chain seq x y z
N MET A 1 -4.04 -14.44 17.42
CA MET A 1 -2.99 -13.40 17.56
C MET A 1 -2.09 -13.79 18.72
N ILE A 2 -0.78 -13.86 18.51
CA ILE A 2 0.20 -14.04 19.58
C ILE A 2 0.92 -12.70 19.71
N THR A 3 0.89 -12.10 20.90
CA THR A 3 1.49 -10.78 21.16
C THR A 3 2.41 -10.88 22.37
N SER A 4 3.53 -10.16 22.37
CA SER A 4 4.48 -10.12 23.49
C SER A 4 4.03 -9.17 24.61
N GLN A 5 2.84 -8.58 24.49
CA GLN A 5 2.27 -7.67 25.48
C GLN A 5 1.97 -8.40 26.80
N ASN A 6 2.20 -7.71 27.92
CA ASN A 6 2.01 -8.27 29.25
C ASN A 6 0.52 -8.51 29.52
N THR A 7 0.16 -9.75 29.85
CA THR A 7 -1.22 -10.20 30.06
C THR A 7 -1.91 -9.54 31.26
N THR A 8 -1.15 -8.92 32.16
CA THR A 8 -1.64 -8.27 33.38
C THR A 8 -1.99 -6.79 33.14
N THR A 9 -1.49 -6.19 32.06
CA THR A 9 -1.67 -4.76 31.76
C THR A 9 -2.40 -4.50 30.46
N VAL A 10 -2.44 -5.48 29.54
CA VAL A 10 -3.14 -5.34 28.26
C VAL A 10 -4.65 -5.39 28.49
N THR A 11 -5.37 -4.42 27.97
CA THR A 11 -6.83 -4.40 28.03
C THR A 11 -7.43 -5.08 26.79
N ALA A 12 -8.72 -5.39 26.85
CA ALA A 12 -9.44 -5.90 25.68
C ALA A 12 -9.51 -4.87 24.55
N GLU A 13 -9.48 -3.58 24.88
CA GLU A 13 -9.46 -2.47 23.92
C GLU A 13 -8.13 -2.44 23.16
N ASP A 14 -6.99 -2.53 23.85
CA ASP A 14 -5.66 -2.58 23.21
C ASP A 14 -5.53 -3.75 22.22
N LEU A 15 -6.08 -4.92 22.58
CA LEU A 15 -6.11 -6.08 21.71
C LEU A 15 -7.02 -5.86 20.49
N HIS A 16 -8.17 -5.20 20.68
CA HIS A 16 -9.08 -4.87 19.60
C HIS A 16 -8.42 -3.90 18.60
N ASP A 17 -7.76 -2.86 19.09
CA ASP A 17 -7.06 -1.88 18.26
C ASP A 17 -5.91 -2.53 17.50
N GLN A 18 -5.13 -3.40 18.14
CA GLN A 18 -4.08 -4.15 17.46
C GLN A 18 -4.62 -5.01 16.31
N VAL A 19 -5.77 -5.68 16.51
CA VAL A 19 -6.43 -6.46 15.46
C VAL A 19 -6.92 -5.53 14.33
N ARG A 20 -7.52 -4.39 14.68
CA ARG A 20 -8.04 -3.40 13.71
C ARG A 20 -6.92 -2.80 12.87
N ASP A 21 -5.77 -2.48 13.47
CA ASP A 21 -4.60 -1.98 12.77
C ASP A 21 -3.99 -3.03 11.85
N HIS A 22 -3.94 -4.29 12.30
CA HIS A 22 -3.49 -5.40 11.49
C HIS A 22 -4.35 -5.56 10.22
N TRP A 23 -5.68 -5.60 10.37
CA TRP A 23 -6.60 -5.62 9.22
C TRP A 23 -6.52 -4.33 8.39
N GLY A 24 -6.20 -3.20 9.02
CA GLY A 24 -5.99 -1.92 8.35
C GLY A 24 -4.83 -1.97 7.37
N ILE A 25 -3.74 -2.67 7.70
CA ILE A 25 -2.60 -2.89 6.79
C ILE A 25 -3.02 -3.74 5.60
N GLU A 26 -3.74 -4.83 5.85
CA GLU A 26 -4.22 -5.73 4.80
C GLU A 26 -5.16 -4.99 3.85
N ASN A 27 -6.17 -4.31 4.36
CA ASN A 27 -7.11 -3.55 3.53
C ASN A 27 -6.43 -2.42 2.74
N LYS A 28 -5.42 -1.76 3.32
CA LYS A 28 -4.69 -0.69 2.64
C LYS A 28 -3.74 -1.21 1.55
N SER A 29 -3.24 -2.43 1.66
CA SER A 29 -2.24 -2.97 0.72
C SER A 29 -2.83 -4.03 -0.22
N HIS A 30 -3.39 -5.10 0.34
CA HIS A 30 -3.92 -6.24 -0.42
C HIS A 30 -5.09 -5.83 -1.31
N HIS A 31 -6.11 -5.17 -0.76
CA HIS A 31 -7.26 -4.76 -1.58
C HIS A 31 -6.85 -3.92 -2.80
N VAL A 32 -5.90 -2.99 -2.63
CA VAL A 32 -5.40 -2.15 -3.73
C VAL A 32 -4.63 -2.99 -4.75
N ARG A 33 -3.82 -3.95 -4.31
CA ARG A 33 -3.09 -4.87 -5.19
C ARG A 33 -4.03 -5.74 -6.02
N ASP A 34 -5.04 -6.32 -5.38
CA ASP A 34 -5.96 -7.26 -6.02
C ASP A 34 -6.88 -6.52 -7.00
N THR A 35 -7.37 -5.33 -6.62
CA THR A 35 -8.31 -4.58 -7.46
C THR A 35 -7.65 -3.66 -8.49
N THR A 36 -6.67 -2.85 -8.07
CA THR A 36 -6.05 -1.84 -8.93
C THR A 36 -4.97 -2.46 -9.81
N TYR A 37 -4.16 -3.35 -9.24
CA TYR A 37 -3.07 -4.02 -9.98
C TYR A 37 -3.45 -5.40 -10.51
N ARG A 38 -4.69 -5.86 -10.27
CA ARG A 38 -5.24 -7.12 -10.77
C ARG A 38 -4.34 -8.31 -10.47
N GLU A 39 -3.78 -8.34 -9.25
CA GLU A 39 -2.80 -9.34 -8.84
C GLU A 39 -3.30 -10.77 -9.02
N ASP A 40 -4.53 -11.06 -8.59
CA ASP A 40 -5.17 -12.38 -8.75
C ASP A 40 -5.35 -12.81 -10.21
N ALA A 41 -5.45 -11.86 -11.13
CA ALA A 41 -5.63 -12.14 -12.55
C ALA A 41 -4.31 -12.30 -13.32
N GLN A 42 -3.15 -12.11 -12.67
CA GLN A 42 -1.86 -12.29 -13.33
C GLN A 42 -1.42 -13.75 -13.37
N GLN A 43 -0.86 -14.14 -14.51
CA GLN A 43 -0.42 -15.52 -14.76
C GLN A 43 1.07 -15.77 -14.50
N ILE A 44 1.75 -14.85 -13.81
CA ILE A 44 3.19 -14.95 -13.55
C ILE A 44 3.39 -15.82 -12.30
N TYR A 45 3.41 -17.14 -12.52
CA TYR A 45 3.53 -18.15 -11.45
C TYR A 45 4.89 -18.87 -11.42
N THR A 46 5.81 -18.53 -12.32
CA THR A 46 7.11 -19.21 -12.42
C THR A 46 8.15 -18.60 -11.47
N GLY A 47 8.81 -19.45 -10.69
CA GLY A 47 9.90 -19.07 -9.80
C GLY A 47 9.51 -17.97 -8.82
N THR A 48 10.37 -16.96 -8.67
CA THR A 48 10.16 -15.82 -7.75
C THR A 48 9.32 -14.69 -8.37
N GLY A 49 8.70 -14.90 -9.55
CA GLY A 49 7.99 -13.85 -10.29
C GLY A 49 6.87 -13.17 -9.50
N ALA A 50 6.03 -13.96 -8.82
CA ALA A 50 4.96 -13.44 -7.97
C ALA A 50 5.50 -12.55 -6.82
N HIS A 51 6.57 -12.99 -6.16
CA HIS A 51 7.20 -12.24 -5.08
C HIS A 51 7.85 -10.93 -5.56
N ILE A 52 8.50 -10.95 -6.74
CA ILE A 52 9.08 -9.75 -7.35
C ILE A 52 7.97 -8.74 -7.66
N LEU A 53 6.87 -9.17 -8.26
CA LEU A 53 5.76 -8.28 -8.59
C LEU A 53 5.05 -7.73 -7.36
N ALA A 54 4.85 -8.55 -6.33
CA ALA A 54 4.34 -8.09 -5.04
C ALA A 54 5.23 -6.98 -4.45
N THR A 55 6.56 -7.16 -4.51
CA THR A 55 7.53 -6.17 -4.01
C THR A 55 7.48 -4.87 -4.80
N LEU A 56 7.44 -4.94 -6.14
CA LEU A 56 7.34 -3.76 -7.00
C LEU A 56 6.04 -2.99 -6.76
N ARG A 57 4.91 -3.68 -6.62
CA ARG A 57 3.61 -3.06 -6.30
C ARG A 57 3.61 -2.40 -4.94
N ASN A 58 4.10 -3.09 -3.91
CA ASN A 58 4.23 -2.52 -2.58
C ASN A 58 5.10 -1.26 -2.59
N THR A 59 6.17 -1.27 -3.38
CA THR A 59 7.05 -0.10 -3.57
C THR A 59 6.30 1.05 -4.24
N ALA A 60 5.59 0.79 -5.34
CA ALA A 60 4.80 1.80 -6.05
C ALA A 60 3.70 2.41 -5.16
N ILE A 61 2.94 1.58 -4.44
CA ILE A 61 1.91 2.03 -3.49
C ILE A 61 2.53 2.90 -2.40
N SER A 62 3.69 2.51 -1.87
CA SER A 62 4.39 3.26 -0.84
C SER A 62 4.85 4.63 -1.34
N MET A 63 5.45 4.69 -2.54
CA MET A 63 5.88 5.95 -3.16
C MET A 63 4.71 6.91 -3.40
N LEU A 64 3.58 6.40 -3.89
CA LEU A 64 2.37 7.19 -4.07
C LEU A 64 1.88 7.79 -2.75
N ARG A 65 1.87 7.02 -1.67
CA ARG A 65 1.48 7.52 -0.34
C ARG A 65 2.43 8.55 0.22
N ILE A 66 3.75 8.31 0.13
CA ILE A 66 4.78 9.23 0.61
C ILE A 66 4.69 10.57 -0.12
N THR A 67 4.30 10.54 -1.40
CA THR A 67 4.12 11.76 -2.21
C THR A 67 2.73 12.39 -2.07
N GLY A 68 1.85 11.85 -1.22
CA GLY A 68 0.56 12.44 -0.87
C GLY A 68 -0.63 11.92 -1.70
N HIS A 69 -0.42 10.95 -2.59
CA HIS A 69 -1.47 10.33 -3.38
C HIS A 69 -2.14 9.19 -2.63
N ASN A 70 -3.23 9.50 -1.91
CA ASN A 70 -3.98 8.50 -1.13
C ASN A 70 -4.99 7.70 -1.96
N ASP A 71 -5.54 8.28 -3.03
CA ASP A 71 -6.38 7.56 -4.01
C ASP A 71 -5.49 6.85 -5.03
N ILE A 72 -5.03 5.65 -4.66
CA ILE A 72 -4.08 4.86 -5.46
C ILE A 72 -4.67 4.47 -6.81
N ARG A 73 -5.96 4.10 -6.85
CA ARG A 73 -6.62 3.68 -8.08
C ARG A 73 -6.67 4.82 -9.09
N ARG A 74 -7.24 5.95 -8.70
CA ARG A 74 -7.36 7.12 -9.58
C ARG A 74 -6.00 7.62 -10.03
N THR A 75 -5.02 7.64 -9.13
CA THR A 75 -3.66 8.09 -9.45
C THR A 75 -2.98 7.13 -10.44
N THR A 76 -3.14 5.82 -10.25
CA THR A 76 -2.61 4.80 -11.19
C THR A 76 -3.25 4.94 -12.57
N GLU A 77 -4.57 5.14 -12.64
CA GLU A 77 -5.28 5.38 -13.90
C GLU A 77 -4.86 6.72 -14.55
N TRP A 78 -4.56 7.74 -13.75
CA TRP A 78 -4.07 9.05 -14.23
C TRP A 78 -2.65 8.96 -14.81
N ILE A 79 -1.75 8.21 -14.17
CA ILE A 79 -0.40 7.90 -14.65
C ILE A 79 -0.45 6.99 -15.89
N SER A 80 -1.36 6.02 -15.92
CA SER A 80 -1.45 5.09 -17.06
C SER A 80 -1.82 5.79 -18.37
N ARG A 81 -2.56 6.91 -18.29
CA ARG A 81 -2.91 7.74 -19.45
C ARG A 81 -1.74 8.58 -19.97
N ASP A 82 -0.73 8.85 -19.15
CA ASP A 82 0.51 9.53 -19.53
C ASP A 82 1.61 9.22 -18.52
N ARG A 83 2.56 8.37 -18.94
CA ARG A 83 3.60 7.83 -18.07
C ARG A 83 4.55 8.89 -17.52
N THR A 84 4.68 10.06 -18.14
CA THR A 84 5.55 11.13 -17.63
C THR A 84 5.07 11.69 -16.29
N ARG A 85 3.77 11.50 -15.98
CA ARG A 85 3.17 11.84 -14.69
C ARG A 85 3.71 11.04 -13.52
N THR A 86 4.45 9.95 -13.77
CA THR A 86 5.15 9.19 -12.74
C THR A 86 6.44 9.86 -12.27
N LEU A 87 6.99 10.80 -13.04
CA LEU A 87 8.30 11.39 -12.75
C LEU A 87 8.35 12.10 -11.39
N PRO A 88 7.35 12.92 -11.01
CA PRO A 88 7.32 13.54 -9.68
C PRO A 88 7.33 12.50 -8.55
N VAL A 89 6.59 11.40 -8.73
CA VAL A 89 6.50 10.30 -7.75
C VAL A 89 7.85 9.60 -7.60
N LEU A 90 8.54 9.31 -8.71
CA LEU A 90 9.86 8.67 -8.71
C LEU A 90 10.96 9.58 -8.16
N SER A 91 10.87 10.89 -8.40
CA SER A 91 11.75 11.88 -7.79
C SER A 91 11.46 12.12 -6.30
N LEU A 92 10.47 11.40 -5.72
CA LEU A 92 9.97 11.57 -4.36
C LEU A 92 9.61 13.02 -4.04
N GLN A 93 9.14 13.74 -5.06
CA GLN A 93 8.67 15.10 -4.90
C GLN A 93 7.35 15.02 -4.14
N VAL A 94 7.41 15.34 -2.86
CA VAL A 94 6.22 15.41 -2.00
C VAL A 94 5.28 16.43 -2.62
N ALA A 95 4.02 16.05 -2.88
CA ALA A 95 3.00 16.98 -3.33
C ALA A 95 3.02 18.18 -2.40
N GLY A 96 3.37 19.34 -2.96
CA GLY A 96 3.84 20.49 -2.20
C GLY A 96 2.95 20.84 -1.00
N ARG A 97 3.60 21.12 0.13
CA ARG A 97 3.11 21.98 1.20
C ARG A 97 2.68 23.31 0.58
N ASN A 98 1.41 23.40 0.17
CA ASN A 98 0.77 24.65 -0.23
C ASN A 98 -0.38 24.91 0.75
N THR A 99 -0.03 25.32 1.96
CA THR A 99 -0.87 26.20 2.77
C THR A 99 -0.38 27.62 2.53
N GLN A 100 -1.16 28.39 1.76
CA GLN A 100 -1.28 29.81 2.07
C GLN A 100 -2.07 29.96 3.38
#